data_AF-A0A084ZQB9-F1
#
_entry.id   AF-A0A084ZQB9-F1
#
_cell.length_a   1.000
_cell.length_b   1.000
_cell.length_c   1.000
_cell.angle_alpha   90.00
_cell.angle_beta   90.00
_cell.angle_gamma   90.00
#
_symmetry.space_group_name_H-M   'P 1'
#
loop_
_entity.id
_entity.type
_entity.pdbx_description
1 polymer ?
#
loop_
_entity_poly.entity_id
_entity_poly.type
_entity_poly.pdbx_seq_one_letter_code
_entity_poly.pdbx_strand_id
1 'polypeptide(L)' 'MNKREQYSFILHVLLPAVEREGLTIKTSHDGELTLTPDDPSVSLFISDMRRRLETALARPVASHSPYGA' A
#
# COMPACT_ATOMS: atom_id res chain seq x y z
N MET A 1 -0.67 -7.27 14.27
CA MET A 1 -0.85 -6.18 13.29
C MET A 1 -2.10 -6.47 12.48
N ASN A 2 -3.15 -5.69 12.68
CA ASN A 2 -4.43 -5.80 11.99
C ASN A 2 -4.33 -5.26 10.56
N LYS A 3 -5.20 -5.70 9.64
CA LYS A 3 -5.20 -5.26 8.22
C LYS A 3 -5.21 -3.74 8.07
N ARG A 4 -5.93 -3.02 8.93
CA ARG A 4 -5.97 -1.55 8.95
C ARG A 4 -4.61 -0.94 9.27
N GLU A 5 -3.88 -1.50 10.24
CA GLU A 5 -2.53 -1.06 10.62
C GLU A 5 -1.53 -1.36 9.50
N GLN A 6 -1.67 -2.51 8.82
CA GLN A 6 -0.85 -2.84 7.64
C GLN A 6 -1.07 -1.85 6.50
N TYR A 7 -2.33 -1.52 6.16
CA TYR A 7 -2.63 -0.53 5.13
C TYR A 7 -2.15 0.87 5.49
N SER A 8 -2.29 1.26 6.76
CA SER A 8 -1.76 2.53 7.27
C SER A 8 -0.23 2.59 7.16
N PHE A 9 0.46 1.51 7.50
CA PHE A 9 1.92 1.43 7.37
C PHE A 9 2.35 1.54 5.91
N ILE A 10 1.70 0.81 5.00
CA ILE A 10 2.03 0.87 3.57
C ILE A 10 1.80 2.28 3.03
N LEU A 11 0.68 2.92 3.40
CA LEU A 11 0.30 4.24 2.91
C LEU A 11 1.24 5.35 3.40
N HIS A 12 1.60 5.34 4.68
CA HIS A 12 2.32 6.45 5.32
C HIS A 12 3.81 6.24 5.48
N VAL A 13 4.31 5.00 5.35
CA VAL A 13 5.73 4.67 5.54
C VAL A 13 6.32 4.10 4.26
N LEU A 14 5.75 3.01 3.75
CA LEU A 14 6.34 2.29 2.60
C LEU A 14 6.26 3.12 1.32
N LEU A 15 5.08 3.61 0.96
CA LEU A 15 4.87 4.36 -0.29
C LEU A 15 5.77 5.61 -0.39
N PRO A 16 5.86 6.48 0.64
CA PRO A 16 6.78 7.63 0.60
C PRO A 16 8.26 7.23 0.51
N ALA A 17 8.66 6.12 1.10
CA ALA A 17 10.04 5.62 0.99
C ALA A 17 10.35 5.18 -0.44
N VAL A 18 9.44 4.42 -1.07
CA VAL A 18 9.58 4.02 -2.48
C VAL A 18 9.62 5.24 -3.41
N GLU A 19 8.80 6.25 -3.14
CA GLU A 19 8.73 7.49 -3.94
C GLU A 19 10.04 8.29 -3.89
N ARG A 20 10.77 8.25 -2.76
CA ARG A 20 11.98 9.07 -2.55
C ARG A 20 13.28 8.33 -2.84
N GLU A 21 13.37 7.08 -2.40
CA GLU A 21 14.62 6.31 -2.36
C GLU A 21 14.60 5.15 -3.36
N GLY A 22 13.42 4.79 -3.88
CA GLY A 22 13.21 3.55 -4.60
C GLY A 22 13.18 2.33 -3.69
N LEU A 23 12.91 1.16 -4.25
CA LEU A 23 12.85 -0.10 -3.51
C LEU A 23 13.23 -1.27 -4.41
N THR A 24 14.21 -2.07 -3.97
CA THR A 24 14.51 -3.35 -4.59
C THR A 24 13.96 -4.49 -3.74
N ILE A 25 13.09 -5.29 -4.34
CA ILE A 25 12.52 -6.49 -3.73
C ILE A 25 13.21 -7.69 -4.36
N LYS A 26 13.95 -8.45 -3.55
CA LYS A 26 14.46 -9.76 -3.96
C LYS A 26 13.40 -10.82 -3.71
N THR A 27 13.01 -11.51 -4.76
CA THR A 27 12.07 -12.63 -4.70
C THR A 27 12.80 -13.90 -4.29
N SER A 28 12.07 -14.89 -3.79
CA SER A 28 12.60 -16.19 -3.37
C SER A 28 13.18 -17.05 -4.50
N HIS A 29 13.04 -16.61 -5.76
CA HIS A 29 13.53 -17.32 -6.95
C HIS A 29 14.60 -16.51 -7.70
N ASP A 30 15.41 -15.74 -6.96
CA ASP A 30 16.48 -14.88 -7.50
C ASP A 30 16.02 -13.78 -8.48
N GLY A 31 14.71 -13.55 -8.61
CA GLY A 31 14.18 -12.40 -9.35
C GLY A 31 14.31 -11.12 -8.52
N GLU A 32 14.77 -10.03 -9.13
CA GLU A 32 14.83 -8.72 -8.50
C GLU A 32 13.79 -7.79 -9.15
N LEU A 33 12.92 -7.18 -8.34
CA LEU A 33 12.03 -6.11 -8.76
C LEU A 33 12.55 -4.80 -8.17
N THR A 34 13.04 -3.90 -9.02
CA THR A 34 13.48 -2.58 -8.60
C THR A 34 12.46 -1.53 -9.02
N LEU A 35 11.95 -0.80 -8.04
CA LEU A 35 11.11 0.38 -8.22
C LEU A 35 12.01 1.60 -8.11
N THR A 36 12.36 2.22 -9.23
CA THR A 36 13.15 3.45 -9.26
C THR A 36 12.26 4.69 -9.18
N PRO A 37 12.63 5.71 -8.40
CA PRO A 37 11.82 6.93 -8.22
C PRO A 37 11.67 7.74 -9.51
N ASP A 38 12.67 7.68 -10.41
CA ASP A 38 12.65 8.38 -11.70
C ASP A 38 11.82 7.68 -12.78
N ASP A 39 11.29 6.47 -12.51
CA ASP A 39 10.47 5.75 -13.48
C ASP A 39 9.00 6.23 -13.40
N PRO A 40 8.43 6.76 -14.51
CA PRO A 40 7.02 7.20 -14.54
C PRO A 40 6.04 6.07 -14.20
N SER A 41 6.38 4.82 -14.47
CA SER A 41 5.58 3.64 -14.14
C SER A 41 5.46 3.45 -12.63
N VAL A 42 6.52 3.74 -11.87
CA VAL A 42 6.54 3.67 -10.41
C VAL A 42 5.67 4.77 -9.81
N SER A 43 5.71 5.98 -10.39
CA SER A 43 4.84 7.09 -9.98
C SER A 43 3.35 6.77 -10.18
N LEU A 44 3.00 6.14 -11.30
CA LEU A 44 1.63 5.68 -11.57
C LEU A 44 1.21 4.58 -10.58
N PHE A 45 2.09 3.61 -10.32
CA PHE A 45 1.84 2.54 -9.36
C PHE A 45 1.60 3.10 -7.93
N ILE A 46 2.44 4.02 -7.47
CA ILE A 46 2.30 4.67 -6.16
C ILE A 46 0.97 5.42 -6.07
N SER A 47 0.61 6.17 -7.12
CA SER A 47 -0.64 6.95 -7.16
C SER A 47 -1.88 6.05 -7.10
N ASP A 48 -1.91 4.97 -7.87
CA ASP A 48 -3.01 4.00 -7.84
C ASP A 48 -3.09 3.27 -6.49
N MET A 49 -1.94 2.86 -5.93
CA MET A 49 -1.89 2.18 -4.64
C MET A 49 -2.34 3.09 -3.50
N ARG A 50 -1.95 4.37 -3.50
CA ARG A 50 -2.40 5.38 -2.53
C ARG A 50 -3.93 5.49 -2.53
N ARG A 51 -4.54 5.66 -3.72
CA ARG A 51 -5.99 5.76 -3.88
C ARG A 51 -6.73 4.51 -3.38
N ARG A 52 -6.22 3.32 -3.68
CA ARG A 52 -6.81 2.04 -3.23
C ARG A 52 -6.77 1.90 -1.70
N LEU A 53 -5.64 2.23 -1.09
CA LEU A 53 -5.46 2.14 0.37
C LEU A 53 -6.31 3.16 1.11
N GLU A 54 -6.38 4.41 0.63
CA GLU A 54 -7.27 5.43 1.18
C GLU A 54 -8.72 4.98 1.14
N THR A 55 -9.18 4.44 0.01
CA THR A 55 -10.54 3.90 -0.15
C THR A 55 -10.79 2.73 0.83
N ALA A 56 -9.83 1.83 0.98
CA ALA A 56 -9.94 0.69 1.88
C ALA A 56 -9.97 1.11 3.37
N LEU A 57 -9.24 2.17 3.74
CA LEU A 57 -9.21 2.71 5.10
C LEU A 57 -10.43 3.58 5.43
N ALA A 58 -10.98 4.27 4.42
CA ALA A 58 -12.19 5.09 4.52
C ALA A 58 -13.46 4.26 4.62
N ARG A 59 -13.46 3.01 4.11
CA ARG A 59 -14.62 2.12 4.25
C ARG A 59 -14.92 1.90 5.74
N PRO A 60 -16.11 2.29 6.23
CA PRO A 60 -16.51 2.01 7.60
C PRO A 60 -16.44 0.49 7.80
N VAL A 61 -15.80 0.06 8.89
CA VAL A 61 -15.97 -1.32 9.34
C VAL A 61 -17.46 -1.47 9.56
N ALA A 62 -18.13 -2.34 8.80
CA ALA A 62 -19.55 -2.60 9.01
C ALA A 62 -19.69 -2.91 10.51
N SER A 63 -20.44 -2.05 11.21
CA SER A 63 -20.78 -2.26 12.60
C SER A 63 -21.36 -3.66 12.69
N HIS A 64 -20.59 -4.57 13.28
CA HIS A 64 -21.02 -5.92 13.58
C HIS A 64 -22.12 -5.76 14.64
N SER A 65 -23.37 -5.57 14.19
CA SER A 65 -24.51 -5.55 15.11
C SER A 65 -24.94 -7.00 15.30
N PRO A 66 -24.76 -7.60 16.50
CA PRO A 66 -25.23 -8.96 16.76
C PRO A 66 -26.75 -9.04 16.94
N TYR A 67 -27.46 -7.91 16.91
CA TYR A 67 -28.93 -7.82 16.90
C TYR A 67 -29.36 -6.64 16.00
N GLY A 68 -30.29 -6.86 15.08
CA GLY A 68 -31.05 -5.76 14.45
C GLY A 68 -31.24 -5.85 12.94
N ALA A 69 -32.17 -6.70 12.51
CA ALA A 69 -33.21 -6.36 11.53
C ALA A 69 -34.42 -7.26 11.80
#